data_AF-A0A925Y6I9-F1
#
_entry.id   AF-A0A925Y6I9-F1
#
_cell.length_a   1.000
_cell.length_b   1.000
_cell.length_c   1.000
_cell.angle_alpha   90.00
_cell.angle_beta   90.00
_cell.angle_gamma   90.00
#
_symmetry.space_group_name_H-M   'P 1'
#
loop_
_entity.id
_entity.type
_entity.pdbx_description
1 polymer ?
#
loop_
_entity_poly.entity_id
_entity_poly.type
_entity_poly.pdbx_seq_one_letter_code
_entity_poly.pdbx_strand_id
1 'polypeptide(L)'
;MDPTLPKSKLLDPANANLSSAIAAYIAVEGAFNVNSTSVEAWRAVLAGMADLDIPTFTTTATTLSPTWNSTTGVSFRRLSNYAGQKDDFWKGYLTLTNDQLDALAKEIVKQVRARGPFRSLGDFVNRSLTQAPSSYTGTDIRESGALQMALDSPTAKINSDIAAANSGTAAQLTGSHFTTLTSQGKEAAGFSGFILQGDILQNIAPMISVRSDTFVVRTCGKALDASGNVTATAWCEAVVQRIPQPLEPNATPEPTPILFDAGTMTTLTHPSPRFGRQFQLKSFRWLNKNEI
;
A
#
# COMPACT_ATOMS: atom_id res chain seq x y z
N MET A 1 21.24 25.95 31.65
CA MET A 1 21.23 24.70 30.87
C MET A 1 21.61 25.05 29.44
N ASP A 2 22.64 24.40 28.90
CA ASP A 2 23.30 24.77 27.65
C ASP A 2 22.56 24.19 26.42
N PRO A 3 22.08 25.03 25.48
CA PRO A 3 21.38 24.59 24.28
C PRO A 3 22.31 24.00 23.19
N THR A 4 23.63 23.98 23.40
CA THR A 4 24.60 23.48 22.40
C THR A 4 24.95 21.99 22.55
N LEU A 5 24.51 21.34 23.62
CA LEU A 5 24.74 19.91 23.82
C LEU A 5 23.56 19.08 23.28
N PRO A 6 23.79 18.11 22.37
CA PRO A 6 22.74 17.23 21.90
C PRO A 6 22.13 16.46 23.09
N LYS A 7 20.79 16.52 23.20
CA LYS A 7 20.03 15.86 24.28
C LYS A 7 20.15 14.32 24.30
N SER A 8 20.82 13.72 23.32
CA SER A 8 20.96 12.26 23.23
C SER A 8 22.31 11.80 23.78
N LYS A 9 22.27 11.09 24.92
CA LYS A 9 23.38 10.22 25.39
C LYS A 9 23.65 9.02 24.46
N LEU A 10 23.16 9.05 23.21
CA LEU A 10 23.02 7.88 22.33
C LEU A 10 24.01 7.86 21.16
N LEU A 11 24.79 8.92 20.94
CA LEU A 11 25.60 9.05 19.73
C LEU A 11 27.04 9.42 20.11
N ASP A 12 27.92 8.41 20.14
CA ASP A 12 29.36 8.64 20.10
C ASP A 12 29.80 8.74 18.63
N PRO A 13 30.23 9.92 18.14
CA PRO A 13 30.67 10.10 16.76
C PRO A 13 31.91 9.29 16.38
N ALA A 14 32.65 8.75 17.35
CA ALA A 14 33.80 7.87 17.10
C ALA A 14 33.39 6.41 16.82
N ASN A 15 32.10 6.06 16.96
CA ASN A 15 31.62 4.69 16.80
C ASN A 15 31.38 4.33 15.32
N ALA A 16 32.14 3.38 14.79
CA ALA A 16 32.02 2.90 13.41
C ALA A 16 30.64 2.29 13.07
N ASN A 17 29.84 1.91 14.08
CA ASN A 17 28.50 1.33 13.92
C ASN A 17 27.36 2.36 14.07
N LEU A 18 27.67 3.65 14.18
CA LEU A 18 26.69 4.72 14.41
C LEU A 18 25.60 4.78 13.31
N SER A 19 25.93 4.45 12.06
CA SER A 19 24.95 4.41 10.97
C SER A 19 23.92 3.30 11.14
N SER A 20 24.38 2.07 11.46
CA SER A 20 23.52 0.92 11.75
C SER A 20 22.64 1.14 12.98
N ALA A 21 23.22 1.79 13.98
CA ALA A 21 22.58 2.21 15.21
C ALA A 21 21.40 3.16 14.94
N ILE A 22 21.64 4.26 14.21
CA ILE A 22 20.60 5.21 13.84
C ILE A 22 19.54 4.51 12.98
N ALA A 23 19.94 3.69 12.01
CA ALA A 23 19.03 2.98 11.13
C ALA A 23 18.06 2.04 11.88
N ALA A 24 18.47 1.48 13.02
CA ALA A 24 17.61 0.63 13.84
C ALA A 24 16.44 1.39 14.47
N TYR A 25 16.54 2.72 14.62
CA TYR A 25 15.55 3.59 15.25
C TYR A 25 14.78 4.47 14.28
N ILE A 26 15.12 4.47 12.99
CA ILE A 26 14.37 5.20 11.97
C ILE A 26 13.01 4.53 11.78
N ALA A 27 11.95 5.29 12.07
CA ALA A 27 10.57 4.92 11.74
C ALA A 27 10.06 5.79 10.59
N VAL A 28 9.24 5.20 9.73
CA VAL A 28 8.53 5.94 8.68
C VAL A 28 7.13 6.24 9.18
N GLU A 29 6.83 7.52 9.38
CA GLU A 29 5.49 7.97 9.71
C GLU A 29 4.58 7.90 8.46
N GLY A 30 3.36 7.40 8.62
CA GLY A 30 2.37 7.38 7.55
C GLY A 30 2.58 6.32 6.45
N ALA A 31 3.48 5.35 6.64
CA ALA A 31 3.63 4.26 5.68
C ALA A 31 2.34 3.42 5.57
N PHE A 32 1.83 3.24 4.36
CA PHE A 32 0.64 2.46 4.06
C PHE A 32 0.99 1.03 3.70
N ASN A 33 0.44 0.04 4.42
CA ASN A 33 0.69 -1.36 4.09
C ASN A 33 -0.23 -1.84 2.95
N VAL A 34 0.35 -2.27 1.83
CA VAL A 34 -0.39 -2.81 0.67
C VAL A 34 -1.17 -4.09 0.99
N ASN A 35 -0.88 -4.75 2.11
CA ASN A 35 -1.64 -5.88 2.62
C ASN A 35 -2.94 -5.46 3.36
N SER A 36 -3.26 -4.16 3.41
CA SER A 36 -4.50 -3.67 4.01
C SER A 36 -5.71 -4.27 3.29
N THR A 37 -6.67 -4.76 4.08
CA THR A 37 -7.94 -5.31 3.59
C THR A 37 -9.14 -4.38 3.85
N SER A 38 -8.89 -3.13 4.29
CA SER A 38 -9.90 -2.08 4.41
C SER A 38 -10.05 -1.35 3.08
N VAL A 39 -11.30 -1.27 2.61
CA VAL A 39 -11.66 -0.57 1.38
C VAL A 39 -11.50 0.94 1.58
N GLU A 40 -11.89 1.44 2.75
CA GLU A 40 -11.82 2.84 3.15
C GLU A 40 -10.38 3.32 3.20
N ALA A 41 -9.46 2.50 3.69
CA ALA A 41 -8.04 2.82 3.75
C ALA A 41 -7.43 2.94 2.35
N TRP A 42 -7.75 2.01 1.44
CA TRP A 42 -7.34 2.11 0.03
C TRP A 42 -7.97 3.31 -0.67
N ARG A 43 -9.26 3.56 -0.44
CA ARG A 43 -9.96 4.73 -0.98
C ARG A 43 -9.29 6.01 -0.52
N ALA A 44 -8.95 6.15 0.77
CA ALA A 44 -8.28 7.33 1.31
C ALA A 44 -6.91 7.57 0.68
N VAL A 45 -6.12 6.51 0.50
CA VAL A 45 -4.81 6.56 -0.17
C VAL A 45 -4.94 7.06 -1.61
N LEU A 46 -5.89 6.51 -2.37
CA LEU A 46 -6.10 6.90 -3.77
C LEU A 46 -6.72 8.31 -3.87
N ALA A 47 -7.60 8.67 -2.94
CA ALA A 47 -8.23 9.98 -2.85
C ALA A 47 -7.25 11.10 -2.46
N GLY A 48 -6.07 10.78 -1.89
CA GLY A 48 -5.04 11.76 -1.58
C GLY A 48 -4.54 12.54 -2.81
N MET A 49 -4.89 12.09 -4.01
CA MET A 49 -4.56 12.70 -5.29
C MET A 49 -5.73 13.49 -5.90
N ALA A 50 -6.80 13.69 -5.14
CA ALA A 50 -7.96 14.44 -5.58
C ALA A 50 -7.61 15.91 -5.84
N ASP A 51 -8.27 16.48 -6.85
CA ASP A 51 -8.32 17.92 -7.14
C ASP A 51 -6.94 18.59 -7.33
N LEU A 52 -5.94 17.81 -7.75
CA LEU A 52 -4.61 18.35 -8.06
C LEU A 52 -4.64 19.13 -9.39
N ASP A 53 -4.07 20.32 -9.43
CA ASP A 53 -4.02 21.17 -10.64
C ASP A 53 -3.12 20.58 -11.74
N ILE A 54 -3.67 20.26 -12.90
CA ILE A 54 -2.94 19.60 -13.98
C ILE A 54 -2.41 20.62 -15.00
N PRO A 55 -1.09 20.65 -15.24
CA PRO A 55 -0.52 21.53 -16.25
C PRO A 55 -0.78 20.96 -17.65
N THR A 56 -1.48 21.75 -18.48
CA THR A 56 -1.71 21.45 -19.89
C THR A 56 -1.14 22.54 -20.79
N PHE A 57 -0.77 22.21 -22.02
CA PHE A 57 -0.37 23.19 -23.02
C PHE A 57 -0.98 22.85 -24.38
N THR A 58 -1.22 23.87 -25.20
CA THR A 58 -1.77 23.71 -26.54
C THR A 58 -0.65 23.51 -27.56
N THR A 59 -0.72 22.44 -28.36
CA THR A 59 0.32 22.11 -29.35
C THR A 59 0.39 23.05 -30.55
N THR A 60 -0.56 23.99 -30.69
CA THR A 60 -0.62 24.97 -31.78
C THR A 60 -0.07 26.34 -31.40
N ALA A 61 0.34 26.53 -30.14
CA ALA A 61 0.89 27.80 -29.67
C ALA A 61 2.35 27.97 -30.13
N THR A 62 2.71 29.20 -30.56
CA THR A 62 4.09 29.57 -30.94
C THR A 62 5.04 29.67 -29.74
N THR A 63 4.51 29.72 -28.52
CA THR A 63 5.25 29.65 -27.26
C THR A 63 4.55 28.64 -26.34
N LEU A 64 5.30 27.64 -25.87
CA LEU A 64 4.76 26.62 -24.98
C LEU A 64 4.84 27.10 -23.53
N SER A 65 3.70 27.46 -22.97
CA SER A 65 3.57 27.81 -21.54
C SER A 65 2.44 26.98 -20.93
N PRO A 66 2.70 26.22 -19.85
CA PRO A 66 1.69 25.38 -19.23
C PRO A 66 0.63 26.25 -18.53
N THR A 67 -0.63 25.89 -18.73
CA THR A 67 -1.76 26.41 -17.96
C THR A 67 -2.15 25.36 -16.93
N TRP A 68 -2.22 25.77 -15.66
CA TRP A 68 -2.64 24.90 -14.56
C TRP A 68 -4.16 24.86 -14.51
N ASN A 69 -4.74 23.69 -14.75
CA ASN A 69 -6.18 23.49 -14.76
C ASN A 69 -6.59 22.74 -13.49
N SER A 70 -7.48 23.35 -12.72
CA SER A 70 -8.08 22.66 -11.58
C SER A 70 -8.93 21.50 -12.07
N THR A 71 -8.78 20.36 -11.40
CA THR A 71 -9.52 19.14 -11.71
C THR A 71 -10.52 18.84 -10.62
N THR A 72 -11.59 18.12 -10.96
CA THR A 72 -12.56 17.61 -9.98
C THR A 72 -12.53 16.09 -10.02
N GLY A 73 -12.12 15.47 -8.91
CA GLY A 73 -11.94 14.02 -8.79
C GLY A 73 -10.47 13.61 -8.73
N VAL A 74 -10.18 12.31 -8.94
CA VAL A 74 -8.83 11.75 -8.75
C VAL A 74 -8.13 11.51 -10.10
N SER A 75 -6.96 12.11 -10.29
CA SER A 75 -6.16 11.92 -11.51
C SER A 75 -4.78 11.35 -11.21
N PHE A 76 -4.46 10.21 -11.83
CA PHE A 76 -3.12 9.61 -11.74
C PHE A 76 -2.21 10.20 -12.80
N ARG A 77 -1.21 10.98 -12.36
CA ARG A 77 -0.27 11.63 -13.28
C ARG A 77 0.76 10.63 -13.77
N ARG A 78 0.83 10.47 -15.08
CA ARG A 78 1.93 9.78 -15.79
C ARG A 78 2.99 10.77 -16.26
N LEU A 79 2.56 11.96 -16.67
CA LEU A 79 3.40 12.96 -17.31
C LEU A 79 3.44 14.22 -16.46
N SER A 80 4.57 14.94 -16.52
CA SER A 80 4.71 16.23 -15.84
C SER A 80 3.87 17.33 -16.50
N ASN A 81 3.60 17.22 -17.80
CA ASN A 81 2.78 18.16 -18.58
C ASN A 81 1.98 17.37 -19.63
N TYR A 82 0.73 17.79 -19.87
CA TYR A 82 -0.14 17.19 -20.88
C TYR A 82 -0.32 18.12 -22.08
N ALA A 83 -0.27 17.57 -23.29
CA ALA A 83 -0.41 18.34 -24.54
C ALA A 83 -1.87 18.45 -25.01
N GLY A 84 -2.80 17.85 -24.25
CA GLY A 84 -4.23 17.82 -24.52
C GLY A 84 -5.04 18.14 -23.26
N GLN A 85 -6.36 18.14 -23.41
CA GLN A 85 -7.31 18.46 -22.35
C GLN A 85 -7.80 17.19 -21.63
N LYS A 86 -8.64 17.36 -20.61
CA LYS A 86 -9.34 16.25 -19.96
C LYS A 86 -10.06 15.39 -21.00
N ASP A 87 -10.00 14.07 -20.84
CA ASP A 87 -10.68 13.07 -21.67
C ASP A 87 -10.18 13.00 -23.14
N ASP A 88 -9.12 13.73 -23.51
CA ASP A 88 -8.39 13.48 -24.75
C ASP A 88 -7.57 12.19 -24.60
N PHE A 89 -7.99 11.15 -25.32
CA PHE A 89 -7.37 9.83 -25.24
C PHE A 89 -5.87 9.82 -25.58
N TRP A 90 -5.43 10.64 -26.55
CA TRP A 90 -4.07 10.58 -27.08
C TRP A 90 -3.11 11.47 -26.31
N LYS A 91 -3.57 12.64 -25.89
CA LYS A 91 -2.71 13.73 -25.38
C LYS A 91 -3.13 14.24 -24.00
N GLY A 92 -4.30 13.85 -23.55
CA GLY A 92 -4.96 14.34 -22.34
C GLY A 92 -4.68 13.52 -21.10
N TYR A 93 -5.54 13.72 -20.10
CA TYR A 93 -5.51 13.02 -18.84
C TYR A 93 -6.92 12.54 -18.48
N LEU A 94 -6.99 11.54 -17.60
CA LEU A 94 -8.24 11.02 -17.06
C LEU A 94 -8.42 11.44 -15.60
N THR A 95 -9.66 11.58 -15.19
CA THR A 95 -10.04 11.83 -13.80
C THR A 95 -11.14 10.84 -13.40
N LEU A 96 -10.90 10.09 -12.33
CA LEU A 96 -11.87 9.15 -11.78
C LEU A 96 -12.96 9.86 -11.00
N THR A 97 -14.18 9.37 -11.19
CA THR A 97 -15.33 9.68 -10.33
C THR A 97 -15.18 9.01 -8.96
N ASN A 98 -15.95 9.48 -7.97
CA ASN A 98 -16.00 8.86 -6.64
C ASN A 98 -16.44 7.39 -6.70
N ASP A 99 -17.39 7.06 -7.58
CA ASP A 99 -17.89 5.68 -7.73
C ASP A 99 -16.82 4.75 -8.33
N GLN A 100 -16.09 5.24 -9.33
CA GLN A 100 -14.94 4.52 -9.91
C GLN A 100 -13.83 4.32 -8.88
N LEU A 101 -13.56 5.34 -8.05
CA LEU A 101 -12.59 5.25 -6.96
C LEU A 101 -12.99 4.20 -5.91
N ASP A 102 -14.27 4.17 -5.53
CA ASP A 102 -14.82 3.18 -4.59
C ASP A 102 -14.75 1.77 -5.16
N ALA A 103 -15.10 1.61 -6.44
CA ALA A 103 -15.02 0.32 -7.12
C ALA A 103 -13.57 -0.16 -7.24
N LEU A 104 -12.64 0.74 -7.60
CA LEU A 104 -11.21 0.44 -7.66
C LEU A 104 -10.67 0.00 -6.29
N ALA A 105 -11.00 0.71 -5.21
CA ALA A 105 -10.59 0.33 -3.86
C ALA A 105 -11.11 -1.07 -3.45
N LYS A 106 -12.37 -1.38 -3.76
CA LYS A 106 -12.97 -2.71 -3.52
C LYS A 106 -12.25 -3.80 -4.30
N GLU A 107 -11.95 -3.56 -5.58
CA GLU A 107 -11.25 -4.52 -6.43
C GLU A 107 -9.79 -4.71 -6.01
N ILE A 108 -9.10 -3.67 -5.54
CA ILE A 108 -7.77 -3.81 -4.94
C ILE A 108 -7.82 -4.71 -3.70
N VAL A 109 -8.76 -4.48 -2.78
CA VAL A 109 -8.93 -5.35 -1.58
C VAL A 109 -9.25 -6.79 -1.97
N LYS A 110 -10.06 -7.00 -3.02
CA LYS A 110 -10.33 -8.34 -3.57
C LYS A 110 -9.03 -9.01 -4.03
N GLN A 111 -8.15 -8.29 -4.73
CA GLN A 111 -6.85 -8.81 -5.18
C GLN A 111 -5.89 -9.07 -4.01
N VAL A 112 -5.86 -8.19 -3.00
CA VAL A 112 -5.07 -8.39 -1.77
C VAL A 112 -5.51 -9.67 -1.06
N ARG A 113 -6.82 -9.92 -0.93
CA ARG A 113 -7.34 -11.15 -0.30
C ARG A 113 -7.06 -12.41 -1.14
N ALA A 114 -7.05 -12.29 -2.46
CA ALA A 114 -6.82 -13.43 -3.36
C ALA A 114 -5.34 -13.85 -3.41
N ARG A 115 -4.41 -12.90 -3.26
CA ARG A 115 -2.97 -13.12 -3.45
C ARG A 115 -2.19 -13.17 -2.13
N GLY A 116 -2.71 -12.50 -1.11
CA GLY A 116 -1.94 -12.08 0.06
C GLY A 116 -1.70 -13.18 1.11
N PRO A 117 -0.84 -12.86 2.11
CA PRO A 117 -0.11 -11.60 2.24
C PRO A 117 1.11 -11.53 1.30
N PHE A 118 1.30 -10.38 0.65
CA PHE A 118 2.46 -10.07 -0.18
C PHE A 118 3.73 -9.97 0.68
N ARG A 119 4.79 -10.64 0.26
CA ARG A 119 6.07 -10.66 0.99
C ARG A 119 7.04 -9.54 0.56
N SER A 120 6.85 -8.99 -0.63
CA SER A 120 7.67 -7.92 -1.20
C SER A 120 6.81 -7.03 -2.09
N LEU A 121 7.27 -5.80 -2.36
CA LEU A 121 6.58 -4.94 -3.34
C LEU A 121 6.59 -5.57 -4.74
N GLY A 122 7.62 -6.36 -5.08
CA GLY A 122 7.65 -7.12 -6.33
C GLY A 122 6.53 -8.15 -6.43
N ASP A 123 6.15 -8.79 -5.32
CA ASP A 123 5.03 -9.75 -5.25
C ASP A 123 3.66 -9.05 -5.42
N PHE A 124 3.55 -7.81 -4.94
CA PHE A 124 2.36 -6.97 -5.14
C PHE A 124 2.24 -6.45 -6.59
N VAL A 125 3.37 -6.03 -7.18
CA VAL A 125 3.41 -5.41 -8.50
C VAL A 125 3.34 -6.43 -9.62
N ASN A 126 4.06 -7.55 -9.51
CA ASN A 126 4.16 -8.54 -10.57
C ASN A 126 2.96 -9.50 -10.57
N ARG A 127 2.80 -10.22 -11.69
CA ARG A 127 1.82 -11.30 -11.81
C ARG A 127 2.13 -12.43 -10.81
N SER A 128 1.08 -13.10 -10.34
CA SER A 128 1.27 -14.28 -9.50
C SER A 128 1.84 -15.43 -10.31
N LEU A 129 2.66 -16.28 -9.68
CA LEU A 129 3.06 -17.56 -10.24
C LEU A 129 2.19 -18.72 -9.74
N THR A 130 1.41 -18.48 -8.68
CA THR A 130 0.50 -19.45 -8.08
C THR A 130 -0.94 -19.16 -8.50
N GLN A 131 -1.74 -20.22 -8.58
CA GLN A 131 -3.17 -20.08 -8.86
C GLN A 131 -3.88 -19.42 -7.66
N ALA A 132 -4.94 -18.67 -7.94
CA ALA A 132 -5.78 -18.11 -6.89
C ALA A 132 -6.42 -19.21 -6.03
N PRO A 133 -6.75 -18.92 -4.76
CA PRO A 133 -7.59 -19.78 -3.94
C PRO A 133 -8.89 -20.13 -4.64
N SER A 134 -9.46 -21.31 -4.40
CA SER A 134 -10.73 -21.74 -4.99
C SER A 134 -11.92 -20.84 -4.66
N SER A 135 -11.83 -20.02 -3.60
CA SER A 135 -12.82 -19.02 -3.22
C SER A 135 -12.79 -17.75 -4.06
N TYR A 136 -11.72 -17.53 -4.84
CA TYR A 136 -11.61 -16.34 -5.68
C TYR A 136 -12.38 -16.52 -6.99
N THR A 137 -13.22 -15.54 -7.29
CA THR A 137 -13.98 -15.47 -8.54
C THR A 137 -13.51 -14.28 -9.37
N GLY A 138 -13.10 -14.55 -10.60
CA GLY A 138 -12.64 -13.53 -11.54
C GLY A 138 -11.56 -14.05 -12.47
N THR A 139 -10.96 -13.11 -13.18
CA THR A 139 -9.82 -13.32 -14.07
C THR A 139 -8.62 -13.91 -13.31
N ASP A 140 -7.88 -14.83 -13.95
CA ASP A 140 -6.76 -15.54 -13.33
C ASP A 140 -5.68 -14.57 -12.85
N ILE A 141 -5.38 -14.60 -11.54
CA ILE A 141 -4.41 -13.71 -10.90
C ILE A 141 -2.98 -13.82 -11.45
N ARG A 142 -2.70 -14.87 -12.25
CA ARG A 142 -1.41 -15.07 -12.89
C ARG A 142 -1.20 -14.24 -14.15
N GLU A 143 -2.23 -13.53 -14.62
CA GLU A 143 -2.17 -12.74 -15.84
C GLU A 143 -1.50 -11.37 -15.63
N SER A 144 -1.75 -10.73 -14.49
CA SER A 144 -1.22 -9.40 -14.19
C SER A 144 -1.04 -9.18 -12.69
N GLY A 145 -0.41 -8.05 -12.33
CA GLY A 145 -0.24 -7.60 -10.95
C GLY A 145 -1.54 -7.26 -10.24
N ALA A 146 -1.48 -7.08 -8.92
CA ALA A 146 -2.68 -6.82 -8.12
C ALA A 146 -3.43 -5.54 -8.55
N LEU A 147 -2.70 -4.45 -8.80
CA LEU A 147 -3.31 -3.18 -9.23
C LEU A 147 -3.81 -3.22 -10.68
N GLN A 148 -3.05 -3.85 -11.59
CA GLN A 148 -3.48 -3.96 -12.99
C GLN A 148 -4.75 -4.82 -13.08
N MET A 149 -4.81 -5.91 -12.34
CA MET A 149 -6.01 -6.75 -12.26
C MET A 149 -7.22 -5.99 -11.70
N ALA A 150 -7.02 -5.08 -10.74
CA ALA A 150 -8.09 -4.24 -10.22
C ALA A 150 -8.57 -3.20 -11.25
N LEU A 151 -7.64 -2.60 -12.02
CA LEU A 151 -7.95 -1.68 -13.11
C LEU A 151 -8.72 -2.33 -14.25
N ASP A 152 -8.35 -3.57 -14.60
CA ASP A 152 -8.97 -4.35 -15.67
C ASP A 152 -10.31 -4.97 -15.25
N SER A 153 -10.70 -4.83 -13.99
CA SER A 153 -11.96 -5.37 -13.48
C SER A 153 -13.16 -4.71 -14.16
N PRO A 154 -14.12 -5.50 -14.68
CA PRO A 154 -15.34 -4.95 -15.27
C PRO A 154 -16.22 -4.21 -14.25
N THR A 155 -16.01 -4.42 -12.95
CA THR A 155 -16.67 -3.68 -11.88
C THR A 155 -16.13 -2.27 -11.74
N ALA A 156 -14.81 -2.09 -11.85
CA ALA A 156 -14.15 -0.81 -11.62
C ALA A 156 -14.35 0.19 -12.77
N LYS A 157 -14.47 -0.31 -14.01
CA LYS A 157 -14.80 0.50 -15.21
C LYS A 157 -13.89 1.73 -15.37
N ILE A 158 -12.59 1.55 -15.16
CA ILE A 158 -11.61 2.65 -15.21
C ILE A 158 -11.23 3.01 -16.64
N ASN A 159 -10.99 1.99 -17.47
CA ASN A 159 -10.62 2.14 -18.88
C ASN A 159 -11.76 1.71 -19.84
N SER A 160 -13.02 1.70 -19.37
CA SER A 160 -14.15 1.21 -20.15
C SER A 160 -14.66 2.20 -21.21
N ASP A 161 -14.46 3.49 -20.97
CA ASP A 161 -15.07 4.56 -21.77
C ASP A 161 -14.18 5.00 -22.94
N ILE A 162 -13.16 4.19 -23.25
CA ILE A 162 -12.29 4.39 -24.39
C ILE A 162 -13.09 4.12 -25.66
N ALA A 163 -13.07 5.08 -26.59
CA ALA A 163 -13.76 4.98 -27.87
C ALA A 163 -13.45 3.64 -28.56
N ALA A 164 -14.46 3.03 -29.19
CA ALA A 164 -14.35 1.70 -29.80
C ALA A 164 -13.18 1.58 -30.80
N ALA A 165 -12.86 2.68 -31.50
CA ALA A 165 -11.73 2.77 -32.43
C ALA A 165 -10.35 2.57 -31.75
N ASN A 166 -10.26 2.80 -30.45
CA ASN A 166 -9.04 2.68 -29.65
C ASN A 166 -9.11 1.51 -28.65
N SER A 167 -10.25 0.82 -28.51
CA SER A 167 -10.45 -0.26 -27.53
C SER A 167 -10.06 -1.65 -28.05
N GLY A 168 -9.26 -1.71 -29.11
CA GLY A 168 -8.76 -2.93 -29.74
C GLY A 168 -8.10 -3.86 -28.72
N THR A 169 -8.30 -5.15 -28.89
CA THR A 169 -7.68 -6.17 -28.05
C THR A 169 -6.32 -6.53 -28.65
N ALA A 170 -5.28 -6.49 -27.84
CA ALA A 170 -3.92 -6.78 -28.30
C ALA A 170 -3.80 -8.23 -28.78
N ALA A 171 -3.10 -8.43 -29.90
CA ALA A 171 -2.88 -9.75 -30.46
C ALA A 171 -2.15 -10.66 -29.46
N GLN A 172 -2.69 -11.86 -29.27
CA GLN A 172 -2.05 -12.86 -28.41
C GLN A 172 -0.90 -13.54 -29.14
N LEU A 173 0.27 -13.54 -28.49
CA LEU A 173 1.42 -14.29 -28.97
C LEU A 173 1.21 -15.78 -28.67
N THR A 174 1.36 -16.61 -29.70
CA THR A 174 1.18 -18.07 -29.62
C THR A 174 2.52 -18.79 -29.77
N GLY A 175 2.73 -19.88 -29.03
CA GLY A 175 3.91 -20.73 -29.14
C GLY A 175 4.33 -21.33 -27.81
N SER A 176 5.28 -22.28 -27.84
CA SER A 176 5.76 -23.01 -26.65
C SER A 176 6.48 -22.14 -25.62
N HIS A 177 6.99 -20.98 -26.03
CA HIS A 177 7.69 -20.03 -25.17
C HIS A 177 6.78 -18.94 -24.57
N PHE A 178 5.50 -18.91 -24.96
CA PHE A 178 4.54 -17.93 -24.48
C PHE A 178 3.59 -18.57 -23.47
N THR A 179 3.00 -17.73 -22.61
CA THR A 179 2.02 -18.18 -21.63
C THR A 179 0.75 -18.69 -22.33
N THR A 180 0.14 -19.73 -21.77
CA THR A 180 -1.16 -20.24 -22.20
C THR A 180 -2.34 -19.45 -21.62
N LEU A 181 -2.06 -18.45 -20.78
CA LEU A 181 -3.09 -17.56 -20.25
C LEU A 181 -3.77 -16.80 -21.38
N THR A 182 -5.10 -16.72 -21.34
CA THR A 182 -5.93 -16.30 -22.47
C THR A 182 -6.32 -14.83 -22.45
N SER A 183 -6.08 -14.12 -21.35
CA SER A 183 -6.37 -12.70 -21.29
C SER A 183 -5.44 -11.89 -22.18
N GLN A 184 -6.07 -11.05 -22.98
CA GLN A 184 -5.41 -10.17 -23.93
C GLN A 184 -5.51 -8.75 -23.40
N GLY A 185 -4.38 -8.06 -23.37
CA GLY A 185 -4.33 -6.63 -23.05
C GLY A 185 -5.08 -5.79 -24.08
N LYS A 186 -5.09 -4.47 -23.88
CA LYS A 186 -5.64 -3.53 -24.85
C LYS A 186 -4.54 -2.88 -25.66
N GLU A 187 -4.77 -2.70 -26.95
CA GLU A 187 -3.84 -1.97 -27.84
C GLU A 187 -3.66 -0.52 -27.39
N ALA A 188 -4.67 0.03 -26.71
CA ALA A 188 -4.63 1.34 -26.08
C ALA A 188 -3.65 1.46 -24.91
N ALA A 189 -3.16 0.33 -24.36
CA ALA A 189 -2.31 0.34 -23.19
C ALA A 189 -1.03 1.15 -23.46
N GLY A 190 -0.77 2.15 -22.61
CA GLY A 190 0.39 3.03 -22.71
C GLY A 190 0.07 4.42 -23.28
N PHE A 191 -1.09 4.63 -23.91
CA PHE A 191 -1.54 5.98 -24.26
C PHE A 191 -1.99 6.76 -23.03
N SER A 192 -1.95 8.08 -23.12
CA SER A 192 -2.19 8.99 -22.00
C SER A 192 -3.61 8.83 -21.40
N GLY A 193 -4.59 8.55 -22.25
CA GLY A 193 -5.98 8.25 -21.86
C GLY A 193 -6.24 6.78 -21.49
N PHE A 194 -5.20 6.00 -21.15
CA PHE A 194 -5.35 4.65 -20.61
C PHE A 194 -4.60 4.55 -19.28
N ILE A 195 -5.31 4.32 -18.18
CA ILE A 195 -4.69 4.21 -16.85
C ILE A 195 -4.07 2.81 -16.69
N LEU A 196 -2.80 2.78 -16.31
CA LEU A 196 -2.03 1.58 -16.02
C LEU A 196 -1.68 1.51 -14.54
N GLN A 197 -1.33 0.31 -14.07
CA GLN A 197 -0.79 0.09 -12.73
C GLN A 197 0.39 1.03 -12.41
N GLY A 198 1.24 1.33 -13.40
CA GLY A 198 2.36 2.25 -13.25
C GLY A 198 1.96 3.67 -12.87
N ASP A 199 0.79 4.14 -13.28
CA ASP A 199 0.32 5.50 -12.96
C ASP A 199 -0.11 5.58 -11.49
N ILE A 200 -0.81 4.56 -11.01
CA ILE A 200 -1.16 4.45 -9.59
C ILE A 200 0.12 4.33 -8.75
N LEU A 201 1.00 3.39 -9.12
CA LEU A 201 2.23 3.11 -8.37
C LEU A 201 3.13 4.32 -8.24
N GLN A 202 3.34 5.10 -9.30
CA GLN A 202 4.21 6.28 -9.23
C GLN A 202 3.76 7.28 -8.15
N ASN A 203 2.45 7.43 -7.96
CA ASN A 203 1.90 8.40 -7.02
C ASN A 203 1.88 7.87 -5.57
N ILE A 204 1.71 6.56 -5.36
CA ILE A 204 1.66 5.97 -4.02
C ILE A 204 3.01 5.36 -3.56
N ALA A 205 3.96 5.14 -4.48
CA ALA A 205 5.26 4.51 -4.22
C ALA A 205 6.01 5.08 -3.00
N PRO A 206 6.04 6.42 -2.76
CA PRO A 206 6.78 6.98 -1.62
C PRO A 206 6.23 6.57 -0.26
N MET A 207 4.97 6.14 -0.17
CA MET A 207 4.30 5.85 1.10
C MET A 207 3.94 4.37 1.29
N ILE A 208 3.95 3.54 0.24
CA ILE A 208 3.56 2.14 0.39
C ILE A 208 4.67 1.23 0.92
N SER A 209 4.29 0.22 1.70
CA SER A 209 5.16 -0.83 2.23
C SER A 209 4.43 -2.17 2.25
N VAL A 210 5.16 -3.29 2.25
CA VAL A 210 4.60 -4.63 2.55
C VAL A 210 4.69 -4.99 4.03
N ARG A 211 5.58 -4.33 4.76
CA ARG A 211 5.85 -4.58 6.18
C ARG A 211 5.23 -3.48 7.01
N SER A 212 4.56 -3.87 8.09
CA SER A 212 4.14 -2.95 9.15
C SER A 212 4.82 -3.33 10.46
N ASP A 213 5.05 -2.32 11.29
CA ASP A 213 5.41 -2.46 12.69
C ASP A 213 4.26 -2.03 13.62
N THR A 214 3.13 -1.59 13.07
CA THR A 214 1.91 -1.27 13.82
C THR A 214 0.77 -2.19 13.38
N PHE A 215 0.10 -2.80 14.34
CA PHE A 215 -0.93 -3.81 14.11
C PHE A 215 -2.18 -3.48 14.89
N VAL A 216 -3.33 -3.76 14.28
CA VAL A 216 -4.62 -3.79 14.98
C VAL A 216 -4.90 -5.24 15.34
N VAL A 217 -5.04 -5.52 16.64
CA VAL A 217 -5.40 -6.83 17.17
C VAL A 217 -6.82 -6.75 17.69
N ARG A 218 -7.74 -7.47 17.04
CA ARG A 218 -9.12 -7.61 17.49
C ARG A 218 -9.29 -8.98 18.14
N THR A 219 -9.87 -9.01 19.34
CA THR A 219 -10.12 -10.26 20.08
C THR A 219 -11.59 -10.35 20.50
N CYS A 220 -12.06 -11.59 20.68
CA CYS A 220 -13.41 -11.92 21.12
C CYS A 220 -13.32 -12.87 22.32
N GLY A 221 -13.90 -12.46 23.44
CA GLY A 221 -14.05 -13.27 24.64
C GLY A 221 -15.49 -13.73 24.79
N LYS A 222 -15.70 -15.03 25.05
CA LYS A 222 -17.02 -15.60 25.34
C LYS A 222 -17.01 -16.23 26.73
N ALA A 223 -17.97 -15.86 27.56
CA ALA A 223 -18.23 -16.56 28.82
C ALA A 223 -19.23 -17.69 28.57
N LEU A 224 -18.97 -18.86 29.16
CA LEU A 224 -19.81 -20.05 29.02
C LEU A 224 -20.45 -20.40 30.37
N ASP A 225 -21.66 -20.95 30.37
CA ASP A 225 -22.24 -21.61 31.54
C ASP A 225 -21.67 -23.03 31.73
N ALA A 226 -22.09 -23.71 32.81
CA ALA A 226 -21.68 -25.09 33.11
C ALA A 226 -22.12 -26.11 32.05
N SER A 227 -23.07 -25.76 31.18
CA SER A 227 -23.57 -26.59 30.08
C SER A 227 -22.89 -26.26 28.75
N GLY A 228 -21.99 -25.29 28.71
CA GLY A 228 -21.28 -24.86 27.50
C GLY A 228 -22.00 -23.81 26.66
N ASN A 229 -23.13 -23.26 27.12
CA ASN A 229 -23.85 -22.20 26.40
C ASN A 229 -23.17 -20.85 26.63
N VAL A 230 -23.11 -20.02 25.59
CA VAL A 230 -22.55 -18.67 25.66
C VAL A 230 -23.48 -17.74 26.44
N THR A 231 -23.01 -17.22 27.58
CA THR A 231 -23.78 -16.30 28.45
C THR A 231 -23.44 -14.83 28.22
N ALA A 232 -22.19 -14.55 27.85
CA ALA A 232 -21.74 -13.20 27.50
C ALA A 232 -20.70 -13.24 26.39
N THR A 233 -20.64 -12.19 25.58
CA THR A 233 -19.58 -12.00 24.58
C THR A 233 -19.09 -10.57 24.65
N ALA A 234 -17.78 -10.40 24.65
CA ALA A 234 -17.12 -9.11 24.62
C ALA A 234 -16.07 -9.07 23.52
N TRP A 235 -15.91 -7.92 22.88
CA TRP A 235 -14.91 -7.71 21.84
C TRP A 235 -14.06 -6.51 22.21
N CYS A 236 -12.76 -6.60 21.94
CA CYS A 236 -11.86 -5.47 22.10
C CYS A 236 -10.89 -5.39 20.94
N GLU A 237 -10.38 -4.18 20.75
CA GLU A 237 -9.41 -3.83 19.72
C GLU A 237 -8.25 -3.11 20.38
N ALA A 238 -7.03 -3.55 20.07
CA ALA A 238 -5.80 -2.98 20.54
C ALA A 238 -4.93 -2.59 19.35
N VAL A 239 -4.41 -1.37 19.34
CA VAL A 239 -3.34 -0.97 18.42
C VAL A 239 -2.03 -1.21 19.13
N VAL A 240 -1.20 -2.09 18.58
CA VAL A 240 0.11 -2.45 19.12
C VAL A 240 1.21 -2.08 18.14
N GLN A 241 2.29 -1.51 18.64
CA GLN A 241 3.45 -1.13 17.84
C GLN A 241 4.67 -1.95 18.29
N ARG A 242 5.28 -2.68 17.37
CA ARG A 242 6.58 -3.31 17.58
C ARG A 242 7.66 -2.23 17.56
N ILE A 243 8.50 -2.21 18.59
CA ILE A 243 9.63 -1.30 18.68
C ILE A 243 10.95 -2.06 18.47
N PRO A 244 12.06 -1.36 18.15
CA PRO A 244 13.35 -2.02 17.92
C PRO A 244 13.90 -2.78 19.13
N GLN A 245 13.56 -2.36 20.35
CA GLN A 245 14.10 -2.91 21.58
C GLN A 245 13.72 -4.40 21.78
N PRO A 246 14.66 -5.27 22.19
CA PRO A 246 14.37 -6.63 22.64
C PRO A 246 13.44 -6.65 23.87
N LEU A 247 12.64 -7.70 24.01
CA LEU A 247 11.86 -7.93 25.22
C LEU A 247 12.75 -8.55 26.30
N GLU A 248 13.01 -7.81 27.37
CA GLU A 248 13.78 -8.26 28.53
C GLU A 248 12.85 -8.65 29.70
N PRO A 249 12.77 -9.94 30.10
CA PRO A 249 11.83 -10.40 31.13
C PRO A 249 11.97 -9.72 32.50
N ASN A 250 13.14 -9.14 32.80
CA ASN A 250 13.48 -8.57 34.10
C ASN A 250 14.07 -7.15 34.00
N ALA A 251 13.83 -6.41 32.91
CA ALA A 251 14.36 -5.06 32.77
C ALA A 251 13.72 -4.09 33.78
N THR A 252 14.55 -3.27 34.42
CA THR A 252 14.11 -2.08 35.15
C THR A 252 13.50 -1.07 34.15
N PRO A 253 12.53 -0.22 34.57
CA PRO A 253 11.80 0.67 33.65
C PRO A 253 12.65 1.72 32.92
N GLU A 254 13.90 1.92 33.36
CA GLU A 254 14.83 2.86 32.77
C GLU A 254 15.42 2.25 31.49
N PRO A 255 15.26 2.90 30.32
CA PRO A 255 15.93 2.45 29.11
C PRO A 255 17.45 2.58 29.33
N THR A 256 18.13 1.44 29.50
CA THR A 256 19.59 1.41 29.44
C THR A 256 20.01 1.99 28.08
N PRO A 257 20.86 3.04 28.05
CA PRO A 257 21.38 3.54 26.80
C PRO A 257 22.10 2.39 26.10
N ILE A 258 21.63 2.03 24.90
CA ILE A 258 22.31 0.98 24.12
C ILE A 258 23.60 1.61 23.61
N LEU A 259 24.72 1.34 24.28
CA LEU A 259 26.04 1.64 23.76
C LEU A 259 26.27 0.71 22.57
N PHE A 260 26.35 1.25 21.35
CA PHE A 260 26.44 0.48 20.11
C PHE A 260 27.80 -0.22 19.93
N ASP A 261 28.18 -1.10 20.85
CA ASP A 261 29.31 -2.00 20.66
C ASP A 261 28.94 -3.19 19.74
N ALA A 262 29.93 -4.00 19.35
CA ALA A 262 29.69 -5.15 18.48
C ALA A 262 28.73 -6.22 19.09
N GLY A 263 28.59 -6.28 20.42
CA GLY A 263 27.69 -7.20 21.14
C GLY A 263 26.25 -6.71 21.22
N THR A 264 26.01 -5.40 21.20
CA THR A 264 24.66 -4.83 21.11
C THR A 264 24.05 -4.95 19.71
N MET A 265 24.88 -4.94 18.66
CA MET A 265 24.41 -5.20 17.30
C MET A 265 24.00 -6.66 17.07
N THR A 266 24.69 -7.62 17.70
CA THR A 266 24.28 -9.03 17.65
C THR A 266 22.98 -9.28 18.41
N THR A 267 22.72 -8.57 19.51
CA THR A 267 21.43 -8.66 20.25
C THR A 267 20.27 -7.93 19.57
N LEU A 268 20.53 -6.85 18.81
CA LEU A 268 19.49 -6.19 17.99
C LEU A 268 19.12 -6.99 16.73
N THR A 269 20.09 -7.72 16.16
CA THR A 269 19.87 -8.62 15.01
C THR A 269 19.34 -9.99 15.43
N HIS A 270 19.76 -10.49 16.59
CA HIS A 270 19.36 -11.75 17.21
C HIS A 270 19.02 -11.52 18.69
N PRO A 271 17.80 -11.02 19.00
CA PRO A 271 17.40 -10.78 20.38
C PRO A 271 17.41 -12.09 21.18
N SER A 272 18.32 -12.21 22.14
CA SER A 272 18.24 -13.15 23.25
C SER A 272 17.54 -12.40 24.39
N PRO A 273 16.25 -12.67 24.65
CA PRO A 273 15.71 -14.01 24.88
C PRO A 273 14.65 -14.48 23.85
N ARG A 274 14.18 -15.73 24.01
CA ARG A 274 13.19 -16.48 23.20
C ARG A 274 11.96 -15.71 22.67
N PHE A 275 11.65 -14.54 23.22
CA PHE A 275 10.40 -13.82 23.00
C PHE A 275 10.48 -12.68 21.97
N GLY A 276 11.67 -12.37 21.43
CA GLY A 276 11.82 -11.42 20.33
C GLY A 276 11.78 -9.94 20.75
N ARG A 277 11.17 -9.09 19.93
CA ARG A 277 11.10 -7.62 20.14
C ARG A 277 9.93 -7.22 21.04
N GLN A 278 10.08 -6.11 21.75
CA GLN A 278 9.05 -5.51 22.57
C GLN A 278 7.91 -4.94 21.70
N PHE A 279 6.69 -5.02 22.23
CA PHE A 279 5.51 -4.35 21.69
C PHE A 279 5.00 -3.33 22.70
N GLN A 280 4.61 -2.16 22.21
CA GLN A 280 3.94 -1.13 22.98
C GLN A 280 2.45 -1.09 22.61
N LEU A 281 1.59 -1.09 23.62
CA LEU A 281 0.17 -0.81 23.45
C LEU A 281 -0.01 0.69 23.19
N LYS A 282 -0.48 1.05 22.00
CA LYS A 282 -0.73 2.45 21.61
C LYS A 282 -2.14 2.90 21.93
N SER A 283 -3.12 2.02 21.73
CA SER A 283 -4.49 2.26 22.14
C SER A 283 -5.22 0.95 22.41
N PHE A 284 -6.26 1.03 23.24
CA PHE A 284 -7.15 -0.07 23.54
C PHE A 284 -8.58 0.46 23.63
N ARG A 285 -9.54 -0.26 23.06
CA ARG A 285 -10.95 0.04 23.19
C ARG A 285 -11.81 -1.23 23.19
N TRP A 286 -12.96 -1.14 23.85
CA TRP A 286 -14.02 -2.13 23.72
C TRP A 286 -14.85 -1.85 22.46
N LEU A 287 -15.28 -2.91 21.78
CA LEU A 287 -16.11 -2.81 20.57
C LEU A 287 -17.55 -3.21 20.88
N ASN A 288 -18.48 -2.46 20.30
CA ASN A 288 -19.89 -2.83 20.28
C ASN A 288 -20.15 -3.86 19.17
N LYS A 289 -21.26 -4.61 19.31
CA LYS A 289 -21.67 -5.62 18.32
C LYS A 289 -21.84 -5.07 16.91
N ASN A 290 -22.15 -3.79 16.77
CA ASN A 290 -22.39 -3.13 15.47
C ASN A 290 -21.10 -2.71 14.75
N GLU A 291 -19.94 -2.82 15.40
CA GLU A 291 -18.63 -2.42 14.87
C GLU A 291 -17.78 -3.61 14.36
N ILE A 292 -18.39 -4.80 14.33
CA ILE A 292 -17.72 -6.07 14.08
C ILE A 292 -17.86 -6.49 12.63
#